data_AF-V2PZI0-F1
#
_entry.id   AF-V2PZI0-F1
#
_cell.length_a   1.000
_cell.length_b   1.000
_cell.length_c   1.000
_cell.angle_alpha   90.00
_cell.angle_beta   90.00
_cell.angle_gamma   90.00
#
_symmetry.space_group_name_H-M   'P 1'
#
loop_
_entity.id
_entity.type
_entity.pdbx_description
1 polymer ?
#
loop_
_entity_poly.entity_id
_entity_poly.type
_entity_poly.pdbx_seq_one_letter_code
_entity_poly.pdbx_strand_id
1 'polypeptide(L)'
;MRKNFHFILQGKGGVGKTTVSTFITQYLKDYLKQDYMAIDTDQVNASFAKFKALNVETINVMQDNIITEAVKNSTLLKLSSFI
;
A
#
# COMPACT_ATOMS: atom_id res chain seq x y z
N MET A 1 13.36 11.44 -14.29
CA MET A 1 13.55 10.69 -13.02
C MET A 1 12.55 9.54 -12.97
N ARG A 2 12.93 8.34 -12.50
CA ARG A 2 12.05 7.16 -12.45
C ARG A 2 11.26 7.14 -11.15
N LYS A 3 9.93 7.06 -11.25
CA LYS A 3 9.04 6.74 -10.14
C LYS A 3 8.85 5.23 -10.12
N ASN A 4 9.03 4.60 -8.97
CA ASN A 4 8.79 3.17 -8.78
C ASN A 4 7.45 2.98 -8.06
N PHE A 5 6.64 2.06 -8.59
CA PHE A 5 5.37 1.67 -8.02
C PHE A 5 5.44 0.20 -7.67
N HIS A 6 5.22 -0.12 -6.40
CA HIS A 6 5.18 -1.50 -5.92
C HIS A 6 3.73 -1.86 -5.65
N PHE A 7 3.22 -2.83 -6.41
CA PHE A 7 1.89 -3.40 -6.21
C PHE A 7 2.03 -4.72 -5.48
N ILE A 8 1.30 -4.87 -4.37
CA ILE A 8 1.27 -6.11 -3.60
C ILE A 8 -0.16 -6.64 -3.67
N LEU A 9 -0.33 -7.72 -4.45
CA LEU A 9 -1.63 -8.23 -4.88
C LEU A 9 -1.80 -9.68 -4.42
N GLN A 10 -2.93 -10.00 -3.80
CA GLN A 10 -3.35 -11.38 -3.59
C GLN A 10 -4.86 -11.52 -3.45
N GLY A 11 -5.43 -12.61 -3.98
CA GLY A 11 -6.85 -12.93 -3.91
C GLY A 11 -7.26 -13.64 -2.61
N LYS A 12 -6.31 -14.21 -1.86
CA LYS A 12 -6.58 -14.89 -0.58
C LYS A 12 -6.25 -14.00 0.62
N GLY A 13 -7.18 -13.92 1.56
CA GLY A 13 -6.93 -13.30 2.87
C GLY A 13 -5.93 -14.11 3.70
N GLY A 14 -5.18 -13.43 4.58
CA GLY A 14 -4.28 -14.09 5.55
C GLY A 14 -2.91 -14.53 5.02
N VAL A 15 -2.60 -14.35 3.75
CA VAL A 15 -1.32 -14.77 3.12
C VAL A 15 -0.11 -13.87 3.41
N GLY A 16 -0.24 -12.88 4.31
CA GLY A 16 0.87 -12.01 4.73
C GLY A 16 1.08 -10.73 3.90
N LYS A 17 0.11 -10.32 3.08
CA LYS A 17 0.19 -9.09 2.26
C LYS A 17 0.56 -7.84 3.08
N THR A 18 -0.12 -7.63 4.22
CA THR A 18 0.17 -6.52 5.13
C THR A 18 1.57 -6.62 5.72
N THR A 19 2.03 -7.82 6.06
CA THR A 19 3.38 -8.05 6.58
C THR A 19 4.44 -7.60 5.58
N VAL A 20 4.34 -8.05 4.32
CA VAL A 20 5.27 -7.66 3.24
C VAL A 20 5.21 -6.15 2.98
N SER A 21 4.01 -5.57 2.94
CA SER A 21 3.82 -4.11 2.77
C SER A 21 4.52 -3.32 3.88
N THR A 22 4.42 -3.79 5.13
CA THR A 22 5.03 -3.17 6.30
C THR A 22 6.55 -3.23 6.22
N PHE A 23 7.12 -4.39 5.89
CA PHE A 23 8.58 -4.53 5.77
C PHE A 23 9.18 -3.68 4.66
N ILE A 24 8.54 -3.63 3.49
CA ILE A 24 9.02 -2.79 2.40
C ILE A 24 8.98 -1.32 2.82
N THR A 25 7.87 -0.88 3.42
CA THR A 25 7.70 0.52 3.82
C THR A 25 8.66 0.92 4.95
N GLN A 26 8.90 0.04 5.92
CA GLN A 26 9.93 0.23 6.95
C GLN A 26 11.34 0.28 6.34
N TYR A 27 11.65 -0.58 5.38
CA TYR A 27 12.94 -0.54 4.68
C TYR A 27 13.15 0.79 3.93
N LEU A 28 12.12 1.27 3.20
CA LEU A 28 12.18 2.57 2.53
C LEU A 28 12.36 3.72 3.52
N LYS A 29 11.57 3.73 4.59
CA LYS A 29 11.54 4.79 5.61
C LYS A 29 12.80 4.81 6.48
N ASP A 30 13.14 3.67 7.06
CA ASP A 30 14.08 3.59 8.18
C ASP A 30 15.50 3.31 7.70
N TYR A 31 15.66 2.51 6.65
CA TYR A 31 16.98 2.17 6.10
C TYR A 31 17.38 3.07 4.94
N LEU A 32 16.55 3.16 3.89
CA LEU A 32 16.89 3.96 2.71
C LEU A 32 16.65 5.47 2.91
N LYS A 33 15.90 5.87 3.94
CA LYS A 33 15.48 7.26 4.19
C LYS A 33 14.86 7.91 2.94
N GLN A 34 14.09 7.14 2.17
CA GLN A 34 13.45 7.59 0.95
C GLN A 34 12.00 8.00 1.21
N ASP A 35 11.58 9.07 0.55
CA ASP A 35 10.18 9.47 0.55
C ASP A 35 9.30 8.43 -0.16
N TYR A 36 8.16 8.15 0.46
CA TYR A 36 7.16 7.23 -0.05
C TYR A 36 5.74 7.69 0.30
N MET A 37 4.78 7.10 -0.40
CA MET A 37 3.36 7.18 -0.20
C MET A 37 2.83 5.75 -0.15
N ALA A 38 2.32 5.35 1.00
CA ALA A 38 1.76 4.04 1.25
C ALA A 38 0.23 4.12 1.20
N ILE A 39 -0.39 3.23 0.43
CA ILE A 39 -1.84 3.22 0.20
C ILE A 39 -2.38 1.81 0.45
N ASP A 40 -3.32 1.71 1.38
CA ASP A 40 -4.17 0.53 1.57
C ASP A 40 -5.43 0.70 0.71
N THR A 41 -5.70 -0.27 -0.15
CA THR A 41 -6.92 -0.26 -0.99
C THR A 41 -7.93 -1.31 -0.56
N ASP A 42 -7.63 -2.08 0.50
CA ASP A 42 -8.54 -3.07 1.07
C ASP A 42 -9.68 -2.35 1.82
N GLN A 43 -10.89 -2.48 1.30
CA GLN A 43 -12.06 -1.79 1.85
C GLN A 43 -12.73 -2.54 3.00
N VAL A 44 -12.48 -3.84 3.11
CA VAL A 44 -13.15 -4.69 4.10
C VAL A 44 -12.28 -4.79 5.35
N ASN A 45 -10.96 -4.90 5.19
CA ASN A 45 -10.04 -5.04 6.29
C ASN A 45 -8.71 -4.34 6.02
N ALA A 46 -8.75 -3.01 6.02
CA ALA A 46 -7.61 -2.08 5.89
C ALA A 46 -6.56 -2.29 7.00
N SER A 47 -5.85 -3.41 6.95
CA SER A 47 -4.92 -3.85 7.99
C SER A 47 -3.59 -3.13 7.89
N PHE A 48 -3.22 -2.66 6.69
CA PHE A 48 -2.01 -1.89 6.50
C PHE A 48 -2.18 -0.45 7.00
N ALA A 49 -3.37 0.13 6.82
CA ALA A 49 -3.73 1.44 7.39
C ALA A 49 -3.59 1.52 8.93
N LYS A 50 -3.62 0.38 9.63
CA LYS A 50 -3.47 0.33 11.10
C LYS A 50 -2.05 0.68 11.57
N PHE A 51 -1.04 0.65 10.69
CA PHE A 51 0.35 0.99 11.02
C PHE A 51 0.57 2.51 10.99
N LYS A 52 0.12 3.21 12.05
CA LYS A 52 0.19 4.69 12.16
C LYS A 52 1.58 5.27 11.91
N ALA A 53 2.63 4.57 12.32
CA ALA A 53 4.01 5.02 12.15
C ALA A 53 4.47 5.08 10.68
N LEU A 54 3.70 4.50 9.75
CA LEU A 54 4.00 4.43 8.32
C LEU A 54 3.13 5.36 7.47
N ASN A 55 2.29 6.21 8.09
CA ASN A 55 1.44 7.19 7.39
C ASN A 55 0.69 6.59 6.18
N VAL A 56 0.13 5.39 6.36
CA VAL A 56 -0.58 4.69 5.29
C VAL A 56 -1.94 5.36 5.08
N GLU A 57 -2.20 5.77 3.84
CA GLU A 57 -3.50 6.32 3.43
C GLU A 57 -4.44 5.20 3.00
N THR A 58 -5.73 5.35 3.28
CA THR A 58 -6.75 4.44 2.74
C THR A 58 -7.43 5.14 1.58
N ILE A 59 -7.41 4.52 0.40
CA ILE A 59 -8.14 5.03 -0.77
C ILE A 59 -9.32 4.12 -1.04
N ASN A 60 -10.52 4.71 -1.10
CA ASN A 60 -11.68 4.00 -1.56
C ASN A 60 -11.62 3.88 -3.09
N VAL A 61 -11.32 2.69 -3.56
CA VAL A 61 -11.22 2.35 -4.99
C VAL A 61 -12.56 1.88 -5.60
N MET A 62 -13.66 1.96 -4.84
CA MET A 62 -15.03 1.69 -5.30
C MET A 62 -15.72 3.01 -5.62
N GLN A 63 -16.14 3.18 -6.87
CA GLN A 63 -17.10 4.22 -7.28
C GLN A 63 -18.23 3.53 -8.02
N ASP A 64 -19.48 3.75 -7.60
CA ASP A 64 -20.70 3.22 -8.22
C ASP A 64 -20.74 1.68 -8.43
N ASN A 65 -20.21 0.91 -7.47
CA ASN A 65 -20.13 -0.57 -7.51
C ASN A 65 -19.32 -1.16 -8.68
N ILE A 66 -18.61 -0.35 -9.45
CA ILE A 66 -17.67 -0.82 -10.47
C ILE A 66 -16.31 -0.92 -9.82
N ILE A 67 -15.83 -2.15 -9.66
CA ILE A 67 -14.48 -2.46 -9.22
C ILE A 67 -13.78 -3.09 -10.42
N THR A 68 -12.63 -2.56 -10.81
CA THR A 68 -11.62 -3.39 -11.46
C THR A 68 -11.17 -4.41 -10.41
N GLU A 69 -11.75 -5.62 -10.41
CA GLU A 69 -11.59 -6.66 -9.36
C GLU A 69 -10.15 -6.82 -8.84
N ALA A 70 -9.15 -6.55 -9.68
CA ALA A 70 -7.73 -6.53 -9.36
C ALA A 70 -7.36 -5.67 -8.13
N VAL A 71 -8.10 -4.61 -7.80
CA VAL A 71 -7.72 -3.64 -6.75
C VAL A 71 -8.28 -4.01 -5.36
N LYS A 72 -9.31 -4.87 -5.29
CA LYS A 72 -10.13 -5.11 -4.09
C LYS A 72 -9.35 -5.62 -2.86
N ASN A 73 -8.15 -6.18 -3.08
CA ASN A 73 -7.26 -6.71 -2.06
C ASN A 73 -5.81 -6.22 -2.21
N SER A 74 -5.59 -5.04 -2.80
CA SER A 74 -4.24 -4.58 -3.15
C SER A 74 -3.65 -3.60 -2.14
N THR A 75 -2.32 -3.54 -2.08
CA THR A 75 -1.58 -2.45 -1.44
C THR A 75 -0.74 -1.76 -2.50
N LEU A 76 -0.73 -0.43 -2.53
CA LEU A 76 0.10 0.36 -3.44
C LEU A 76 1.12 1.17 -2.64
N LEU A 77 2.38 1.10 -3.05
CA LEU A 77 3.44 1.94 -2.53
C LEU A 77 4.04 2.75 -3.68
N LYS A 78 3.97 4.07 -3.58
CA LYS A 78 4.53 5.03 -4.54
C LYS A 78 5.71 5.73 -3.89
N LEU A 79 6.89 5.70 -4.49
CA LEU A 79 8.04 6.50 -4.03
C LEU A 79 8.01 7.90 -4.64
N SER A 80 8.21 8.95 -3.83
CA SER A 80 8.23 10.34 -4.32
C SER A 80 9.28 11.20 -3.60
N SER A 81 10.50 11.26 -4.11
CA SER A 81 11.52 12.20 -3.62
C SER A 81 11.17 13.66 -3.97
N PHE A 82 11.13 14.55 -2.98
CA PHE A 82 11.15 16.01 -3.21
C PHE A 82 12.52 16.61 -2.88
N ILE A 83 12.85 17.69 -3.60
CA ILE A 83 14.13 18.42 -3.68
C ILE A 83 14.60 18.90 -2.31
#